data_AF-A0AAD4MH92-F1
#
_entry.id   AF-A0AAD4MH92-F1
#
_cell.length_a   1.000
_cell.length_b   1.000
_cell.length_c   1.000
_cell.angle_alpha   90.00
_cell.angle_beta   90.00
_cell.angle_gamma   90.00
#
_symmetry.space_group_name_H-M   'P 1'
#
loop_
_entity.id
_entity.type
_entity.pdbx_description
1 polymer ?
#
loop_
_entity_poly.entity_id
_entity_poly.type
_entity_poly.pdbx_seq_one_letter_code
_entity_poly.pdbx_strand_id
1 'polypeptide(L)'
;MALISNNKENNGNSQLELSTDYSFQVPDFEVDNSADGAAYKKTVEGITTLLKCHVDKLAEILKSEELLPSDVSEAMRVAVGNTALLVNKRISQFNKQLDSHLNPNAKDKVTTINDLHGLWSLVDMQLVGIRNCFNEVEKYRLSGWLSAKEEI
;
A
#
# COMPACT_ATOMS: atom_id res chain seq x y z
N MET A 1 -51.70 -39.24 -1.54
CA MET A 1 -50.59 -40.22 -1.42
C MET A 1 -49.32 -39.46 -1.11
N ALA A 2 -48.71 -39.72 0.03
CA ALA A 2 -47.43 -39.16 0.44
C ALA A 2 -46.31 -40.15 0.11
N LEU A 3 -45.14 -39.66 -0.34
CA LEU A 3 -43.76 -40.16 -0.07
C LEU A 3 -42.79 -39.01 -0.46
N ILE A 4 -42.12 -38.31 0.47
CA ILE A 4 -40.89 -38.61 1.24
C ILE A 4 -39.59 -38.09 0.59
N SER A 5 -38.93 -37.22 1.37
CA SER A 5 -37.49 -36.97 1.60
C SER A 5 -36.55 -36.28 0.60
N ASN A 6 -36.00 -35.16 1.10
CA ASN A 6 -34.57 -34.81 1.30
C ASN A 6 -33.55 -35.18 0.20
N ASN A 7 -32.79 -34.17 -0.25
CA ASN A 7 -31.41 -34.01 0.23
C ASN A 7 -30.80 -32.64 -0.11
N LYS A 8 -29.99 -32.18 0.85
CA LYS A 8 -29.11 -31.01 0.81
C LYS A 8 -28.13 -31.09 -0.35
N GLU A 9 -27.88 -29.96 -1.00
CA GLU A 9 -26.52 -29.52 -1.31
C GLU A 9 -26.42 -28.01 -1.01
N ASN A 10 -25.95 -27.74 0.21
CA ASN A 10 -25.20 -26.53 0.52
C ASN A 10 -23.84 -26.72 -0.15
N ASN A 11 -23.44 -25.82 -1.04
CA ASN A 11 -22.03 -25.52 -1.23
C ASN A 11 -21.93 -24.02 -1.51
N GLY A 12 -21.40 -23.33 -0.51
CA GLY A 12 -21.21 -21.89 -0.51
C GLY A 12 -20.18 -21.50 -1.55
N ASN A 13 -20.62 -20.67 -2.49
CA ASN A 13 -19.77 -19.73 -3.19
C ASN A 13 -20.27 -18.33 -2.83
N SER A 14 -20.00 -17.91 -1.59
CA SER A 14 -20.16 -16.53 -1.15
C SER A 14 -18.79 -15.87 -0.99
N GLN A 15 -17.87 -16.12 -1.93
CA GLN A 15 -16.55 -15.51 -1.95
C GLN A 15 -16.22 -15.04 -3.38
N LEU A 16 -15.62 -13.85 -3.44
CA LEU A 16 -15.22 -13.08 -4.62
C LEU A 16 -16.30 -12.22 -5.31
N GLU A 17 -16.78 -11.21 -4.61
CA GLU A 17 -16.92 -9.86 -5.20
C GLU A 17 -16.08 -8.84 -4.41
N LEU A 18 -14.83 -9.18 -4.11
CA LEU A 18 -13.81 -8.13 -3.95
C LEU A 18 -13.59 -7.59 -5.37
N SER A 19 -14.34 -6.53 -5.72
CA SER A 19 -14.42 -5.95 -7.06
C SER A 19 -13.11 -6.09 -7.82
N THR A 20 -13.17 -6.76 -8.97
CA THR A 20 -12.06 -6.88 -9.92
C THR A 20 -11.48 -5.52 -10.32
N ASP A 21 -12.16 -4.40 -10.04
CA ASP A 21 -11.74 -3.04 -10.34
C ASP A 21 -10.66 -2.49 -9.41
N TYR A 22 -10.48 -3.05 -8.20
CA TYR A 22 -9.44 -2.53 -7.30
C TYR A 22 -8.05 -3.04 -7.72
N SER A 23 -7.10 -2.12 -7.93
CA SER A 23 -5.70 -2.45 -8.21
C SER A 23 -4.78 -2.01 -7.07
N PHE A 24 -3.84 -2.87 -6.69
CA PHE A 24 -2.80 -2.54 -5.73
C PHE A 24 -1.57 -1.88 -6.35
N GLN A 25 -1.60 -1.56 -7.64
CA GLN A 25 -0.48 -0.91 -8.32
C GLN A 25 -0.12 0.43 -7.67
N VAL A 26 1.15 0.60 -7.31
CA VAL A 26 1.68 1.86 -6.78
C VAL A 26 2.36 2.59 -7.93
N PRO A 27 1.82 3.74 -8.41
CA PRO A 27 2.39 4.45 -9.55
C PRO A 27 3.77 5.01 -9.19
N ASP A 28 4.48 5.48 -10.22
CA ASP A 28 5.67 6.28 -9.96
C ASP A 28 5.32 7.70 -9.55
N PHE A 29 5.95 8.15 -8.47
CA PHE A 29 5.73 9.48 -7.91
C PHE A 29 6.96 10.31 -8.23
N GLU A 30 7.12 10.61 -9.51
CA GLU A 30 8.21 11.45 -9.98
C GLU A 30 8.06 12.86 -9.43
N VAL A 31 9.12 13.32 -8.76
CA VAL A 31 9.26 14.72 -8.36
C VAL A 31 10.48 15.26 -9.08
N ASP A 32 10.27 16.24 -9.95
CA ASP A 32 11.35 16.88 -10.70
C ASP A 32 12.36 17.56 -9.76
N ASN A 33 13.61 17.68 -10.20
CA ASN A 33 14.66 18.41 -9.51
C ASN A 33 14.38 19.92 -9.41
N SER A 34 13.43 20.46 -10.17
CA SER A 34 12.94 21.84 -10.00
C SER A 34 11.73 21.95 -9.07
N ALA A 35 11.31 20.86 -8.41
CA ALA A 35 10.15 20.87 -7.54
C ALA A 35 10.36 21.79 -6.33
N ASP A 36 9.32 22.52 -5.98
CA ASP A 36 9.27 23.33 -4.77
C ASP A 36 8.62 22.57 -3.60
N GLY A 37 8.58 23.20 -2.42
CA GLY A 37 7.93 22.61 -1.26
C GLY A 37 6.43 22.30 -1.47
N ALA A 38 5.72 23.04 -2.32
CA ALA A 38 4.30 22.78 -2.58
C ALA A 38 4.10 21.52 -3.42
N ALA A 39 4.94 21.31 -4.43
CA ALA A 39 4.98 20.09 -5.23
C ALA A 39 5.30 18.86 -4.36
N TYR A 40 6.27 18.98 -3.45
CA TYR A 40 6.56 17.93 -2.47
C TYR A 40 5.37 17.61 -1.57
N LYS A 41 4.69 18.65 -1.05
CA LYS A 41 3.52 18.47 -0.18
C LYS A 41 2.42 17.67 -0.87
N LYS A 42 2.04 18.09 -2.08
CA LYS A 42 1.01 17.42 -2.88
C LYS A 42 1.36 15.96 -3.16
N THR A 43 2.62 15.70 -3.50
CA THR A 43 3.09 14.34 -3.83
C THR A 43 3.04 13.43 -2.60
N VAL A 44 3.56 13.89 -1.46
CA VAL A 44 3.55 13.11 -0.21
C VAL A 44 2.13 12.84 0.28
N GLU A 45 1.23 13.80 0.18
CA GLU A 45 -0.19 13.61 0.50
C GLU A 45 -0.84 12.55 -0.39
N GLY A 46 -0.57 12.58 -1.70
CA GLY A 46 -1.04 11.60 -2.67
C GLY A 46 -0.55 10.18 -2.36
N ILE A 47 0.76 10.02 -2.16
CA ILE A 47 1.39 8.74 -1.76
C ILE A 47 0.76 8.21 -0.48
N THR A 48 0.69 9.06 0.55
CA THR A 48 0.20 8.66 1.87
C THR A 48 -1.24 8.19 1.80
N THR A 49 -2.07 8.88 0.99
CA THR A 49 -3.47 8.52 0.80
C THR A 49 -3.59 7.19 0.09
N LEU A 50 -2.92 7.02 -1.05
CA LEU A 50 -2.93 5.78 -1.82
C LEU A 50 -2.49 4.58 -0.96
N LEU A 51 -1.34 4.69 -0.32
CA LEU A 51 -0.76 3.60 0.47
C LEU A 51 -1.63 3.23 1.68
N LYS A 52 -2.29 4.20 2.31
CA LYS A 52 -3.27 3.91 3.37
C LYS A 52 -4.48 3.16 2.83
N CYS A 53 -5.04 3.59 1.70
CA CYS A 53 -6.15 2.86 1.06
C CYS A 53 -5.77 1.42 0.73
N HIS A 54 -4.55 1.18 0.23
CA HIS A 54 -4.07 -0.18 -0.03
C HIS A 54 -3.97 -1.00 1.25
N VAL A 55 -3.36 -0.44 2.30
CA VAL A 55 -3.20 -1.12 3.60
C VAL A 55 -4.55 -1.46 4.22
N ASP A 56 -5.50 -0.53 4.20
CA ASP A 56 -6.85 -0.77 4.72
C ASP A 56 -7.52 -1.91 3.95
N LYS A 57 -7.36 -1.95 2.62
CA LYS A 57 -7.92 -3.02 1.78
C LYS A 57 -7.29 -4.38 2.07
N LEU A 58 -5.98 -4.44 2.27
CA LEU A 58 -5.31 -5.68 2.68
C LEU A 58 -5.73 -6.12 4.07
N ALA A 59 -5.94 -5.18 4.99
CA ALA A 59 -6.41 -5.49 6.33
C ALA A 59 -7.85 -6.04 6.33
N GLU A 60 -8.72 -5.60 5.40
CA GLU A 60 -10.03 -6.21 5.19
C GLU A 60 -9.90 -7.66 4.73
N ILE A 61 -9.10 -7.91 3.68
CA ILE A 61 -8.89 -9.25 3.09
C ILE A 61 -8.30 -10.23 4.12
N LEU A 62 -7.27 -9.81 4.85
CA LEU A 62 -6.63 -10.62 5.89
C LEU A 62 -7.56 -10.98 7.06
N LYS A 63 -8.64 -10.22 7.28
CA LYS A 63 -9.64 -10.49 8.32
C LYS A 63 -10.78 -11.37 7.82
N SER A 64 -11.15 -11.26 6.54
CA SER A 64 -12.29 -11.98 5.97
C SER A 64 -11.97 -13.40 5.55
N GLU A 65 -10.71 -13.70 5.22
CA GLU A 65 -10.32 -14.98 4.63
C GLU A 65 -9.56 -15.86 5.64
N GLU A 66 -10.28 -16.80 6.28
CA GLU A 66 -9.67 -17.76 7.23
C GLU A 66 -8.67 -18.72 6.55
N LEU A 67 -8.68 -18.86 5.21
CA LEU A 67 -7.92 -19.86 4.47
C LEU A 67 -7.08 -19.28 3.30
N LEU A 68 -6.57 -18.05 3.41
CA LEU A 68 -5.57 -17.58 2.45
C LEU A 68 -4.33 -18.47 2.48
N PRO A 69 -3.75 -18.81 1.32
CA PRO A 69 -2.44 -19.43 1.27
C PRO A 69 -1.40 -18.65 2.08
N SER A 70 -0.48 -19.38 2.73
CA SER A 70 0.48 -18.77 3.65
C SER A 70 1.41 -17.76 2.95
N ASP A 71 1.75 -17.99 1.69
CA ASP A 71 2.58 -17.09 0.88
C ASP A 71 1.82 -15.81 0.50
N VAL A 72 0.53 -15.91 0.18
CA VAL A 72 -0.34 -14.75 -0.08
C VAL A 72 -0.46 -13.86 1.15
N SER A 73 -0.81 -14.46 2.29
CA SER A 73 -0.97 -13.71 3.55
C SER A 73 0.35 -13.12 4.05
N GLU A 74 1.47 -13.81 3.85
CA GLU A 74 2.80 -13.28 4.14
C GLU A 74 3.14 -12.08 3.24
N ALA A 75 2.92 -12.17 1.93
CA ALA A 75 3.15 -11.07 1.00
C ALA A 75 2.35 -9.81 1.39
N MET A 76 1.07 -9.98 1.77
CA MET A 76 0.23 -8.88 2.26
C MET A 76 0.79 -8.27 3.56
N ARG A 77 1.19 -9.09 4.53
CA ARG A 77 1.77 -8.61 5.81
C ARG A 77 3.07 -7.85 5.58
N VAL A 78 3.92 -8.34 4.67
CA VAL A 78 5.15 -7.65 4.27
C VAL A 78 4.84 -6.29 3.64
N ALA A 79 3.87 -6.21 2.72
CA ALA A 79 3.45 -4.95 2.11
C ALA A 79 2.91 -3.95 3.15
N VAL A 80 2.06 -4.41 4.06
CA VAL A 80 1.50 -3.60 5.17
C VAL A 80 2.61 -3.11 6.09
N GLY A 81 3.53 -3.99 6.50
CA GLY A 81 4.63 -3.64 7.40
C GLY A 81 5.59 -2.61 6.81
N ASN A 82 6.00 -2.81 5.55
CA ASN A 82 6.87 -1.85 4.84
C ASN A 82 6.19 -0.49 4.67
N THR A 83 4.91 -0.48 4.30
CA THR A 83 4.13 0.75 4.19
C THR A 83 4.04 1.50 5.52
N ALA A 84 3.75 0.79 6.61
CA ALA A 84 3.69 1.38 7.95
C ALA A 84 5.03 1.99 8.36
N LEU A 85 6.16 1.35 8.03
CA LEU A 85 7.49 1.89 8.28
C LEU A 85 7.75 3.18 7.48
N LEU A 86 7.43 3.20 6.19
CA LEU A 86 7.56 4.40 5.36
C LEU A 86 6.71 5.54 5.92
N VAL A 87 5.41 5.32 6.11
CA VAL A 87 4.46 6.36 6.52
C VAL A 87 4.80 6.91 7.91
N ASN A 88 5.00 6.03 8.89
CA ASN A 88 5.16 6.45 10.29
C ASN A 88 6.56 6.97 10.60
N LYS A 89 7.58 6.58 9.83
CA LYS A 89 8.96 7.03 10.08
C LYS A 89 9.43 8.02 9.03
N ARG A 90 9.53 7.58 7.77
CA ARG A 90 10.20 8.34 6.73
C ARG A 90 9.38 9.53 6.25
N ILE A 91 8.11 9.32 5.92
CA ILE A 91 7.17 10.38 5.52
C ILE A 91 6.92 11.34 6.69
N SER A 92 6.77 10.82 7.92
CA SER A 92 6.67 11.66 9.12
C SER A 92 7.88 12.59 9.30
N GLN A 93 9.10 12.08 9.12
CA GLN A 93 10.32 12.89 9.14
C GLN A 93 10.33 13.92 8.00
N PHE A 94 10.00 13.50 6.78
CA PHE A 94 9.96 14.37 5.62
C PHE A 94 8.97 15.53 5.82
N ASN A 95 7.75 15.25 6.30
CA ASN A 95 6.73 16.27 6.56
C ASN A 95 7.17 17.31 7.59
N LYS A 96 7.93 16.92 8.61
CA LYS A 96 8.49 17.89 9.58
C LYS A 96 9.45 18.87 8.92
N GLN A 97 10.30 18.37 8.02
CA GLN A 97 11.27 19.18 7.29
C GLN A 97 10.59 20.04 6.23
N LEU A 98 9.56 19.49 5.59
CA LEU A 98 8.72 20.21 4.65
C LEU A 98 7.96 21.36 5.31
N ASP A 99 7.41 21.14 6.50
CA ASP A 99 6.74 22.18 7.28
C ASP A 99 7.74 23.27 7.70
N SER A 100 8.94 22.90 8.16
CA SER A 100 10.01 23.87 8.47
C SER A 100 10.42 24.70 7.25
N HIS A 101 10.40 24.11 6.05
CA HIS A 101 10.69 24.82 4.79
C HIS A 101 9.56 25.78 4.39
N LEU A 102 8.31 25.32 4.46
CA LEU A 102 7.13 26.10 4.03
C LEU A 102 6.73 27.18 5.04
N ASN A 103 6.95 26.93 6.33
CA ASN A 103 6.58 27.78 7.45
C ASN A 103 7.82 28.06 8.34
N PRO A 104 8.80 28.83 7.85
CA PRO A 104 10.04 29.06 8.58
C PRO A 104 9.80 29.89 9.85
N ASN A 105 10.20 29.34 10.99
CA ASN A 105 10.22 30.07 12.26
C ASN A 105 11.54 30.83 12.42
N ALA A 106 11.48 32.11 12.80
CA ALA A 106 12.66 32.98 12.93
C ALA A 106 13.71 32.52 13.98
N LYS A 107 13.37 31.54 14.83
CA LYS A 107 14.24 31.01 15.90
C LYS A 107 14.86 29.65 15.57
N ASP A 108 14.39 28.98 14.52
CA ASP A 108 14.79 27.61 14.19
C ASP A 108 15.66 27.57 12.94
N LYS A 109 16.43 26.49 12.80
CA LYS A 109 17.17 26.22 11.56
C LYS A 109 16.15 25.92 10.45
N VAL A 110 16.16 26.73 9.39
CA VAL A 110 15.28 26.56 8.23
C VAL A 110 15.80 25.42 7.34
N THR A 111 14.91 24.49 7.00
CA THR A 111 15.16 23.46 5.99
C THR A 111 15.24 24.09 4.60
N THR A 112 16.33 23.82 3.87
CA THR A 112 16.50 24.30 2.49
C THR A 112 15.85 23.36 1.49
N ILE A 113 15.63 23.82 0.25
CA ILE A 113 15.10 22.95 -0.81
C ILE A 113 16.04 21.78 -1.11
N ASN A 114 17.36 21.98 -1.01
CA ASN A 114 18.36 20.92 -1.18
C ASN A 114 18.26 19.85 -0.08
N ASP A 115 17.95 20.24 1.15
CA ASP A 115 17.69 19.29 2.23
C ASP A 115 16.45 18.45 1.91
N LEU A 116 15.40 19.06 1.35
CA LEU A 116 14.20 18.33 0.91
C LEU A 116 14.50 17.36 -0.23
N HIS A 117 15.27 17.76 -1.25
CA HIS A 117 15.70 16.85 -2.31
C HIS A 117 16.45 15.64 -1.75
N GLY A 118 17.41 15.87 -0.84
CA GLY A 118 18.19 14.79 -0.22
C GLY A 118 17.34 13.84 0.63
N LEU A 119 16.37 14.37 1.39
CA LEU A 119 15.43 13.55 2.15
C LEU A 119 14.44 12.80 1.26
N TRP A 120 14.03 13.41 0.15
CA TRP A 120 13.14 12.79 -0.83
C TRP A 120 13.77 11.54 -1.44
N SER A 121 15.06 11.57 -1.80
CA SER A 121 15.76 10.40 -2.32
C SER A 121 15.65 9.16 -1.40
N LEU A 122 15.55 9.38 -0.08
CA LEU A 122 15.34 8.29 0.89
C LEU A 122 13.89 7.79 0.91
N VAL A 123 12.91 8.67 0.69
CA VAL A 123 11.49 8.30 0.53
C VAL A 123 11.34 7.49 -0.75
N ASP A 124 11.88 8.00 -1.86
CA ASP A 124 11.82 7.41 -3.18
C ASP A 124 12.43 6.00 -3.23
N MET A 125 13.64 5.83 -2.68
CA MET A 125 14.27 4.51 -2.57
C MET A 125 13.40 3.49 -1.82
N GLN A 126 12.71 3.91 -0.75
CA GLN A 126 11.79 3.03 -0.02
C GLN A 126 10.51 2.74 -0.80
N LEU A 127 10.01 3.70 -1.58
CA LEU A 127 8.85 3.52 -2.44
C LEU A 127 9.07 2.46 -3.52
N VAL A 128 10.28 2.36 -4.08
CA VAL A 128 10.63 1.29 -5.02
C VAL A 128 10.41 -0.09 -4.40
N GLY A 129 10.87 -0.28 -3.15
CA GLY A 129 10.67 -1.55 -2.42
C GLY A 129 9.21 -1.84 -2.11
N ILE A 130 8.45 -0.82 -1.71
CA ILE A 130 7.00 -0.95 -1.44
C ILE A 130 6.23 -1.28 -2.73
N ARG A 131 6.58 -0.66 -3.85
CA ARG A 131 6.00 -0.98 -5.17
C ARG A 131 6.21 -2.45 -5.53
N ASN A 132 7.41 -2.98 -5.28
CA ASN A 132 7.68 -4.40 -5.50
C ASN A 132 6.81 -5.30 -4.60
N CYS A 133 6.61 -4.93 -3.34
CA CYS A 133 5.72 -5.67 -2.43
C CYS A 133 4.29 -5.68 -2.95
N PHE A 134 3.77 -4.53 -3.37
CA PHE A 134 2.40 -4.42 -3.90
C PHE A 134 2.23 -5.05 -5.29
N ASN A 135 3.26 -5.05 -6.12
CA ASN A 135 3.26 -5.79 -7.38
C ASN A 135 3.09 -7.29 -7.14
N GLU A 136 3.74 -7.83 -6.10
CA GLU A 136 3.58 -9.23 -5.73
C GLU A 136 2.15 -9.53 -5.25
N VAL A 137 1.60 -8.66 -4.40
CA VAL A 137 0.20 -8.75 -3.98
C VAL A 137 -0.77 -8.65 -5.16
N GLU A 138 -0.48 -7.80 -6.14
CA GLU A 138 -1.29 -7.66 -7.36
C GLU A 138 -1.26 -8.92 -8.21
N LYS A 139 -0.12 -9.62 -8.31
CA LYS A 139 -0.07 -10.93 -9.00
C LYS A 139 -0.99 -11.94 -8.36
N TYR A 140 -0.98 -12.02 -7.02
CA TYR A 140 -1.91 -12.87 -6.28
C TYR A 140 -3.36 -12.45 -6.50
N ARG A 141 -3.67 -11.16 -6.50
CA ARG A 141 -5.04 -10.69 -6.80
C ARG A 141 -5.50 -11.14 -8.18
N LEU A 142 -4.65 -10.96 -9.20
CA LEU A 142 -4.94 -11.34 -10.58
C LEU A 142 -5.05 -12.85 -10.79
N SER A 143 -4.41 -13.66 -9.94
CA SER A 143 -4.57 -15.12 -9.94
C SER A 143 -5.75 -15.62 -9.11
N GLY A 144 -6.57 -14.72 -8.52
CA GLY A 144 -7.67 -15.12 -7.64
C GLY A 144 -7.22 -15.55 -6.25
N TRP A 145 -6.11 -15.00 -5.76
CA TRP A 145 -5.49 -15.26 -4.45
C TRP A 145 -4.92 -16.68 -4.29
N LEU A 146 -4.54 -17.32 -5.39
CA LEU A 146 -3.92 -18.65 -5.40
C LEU A 146 -2.42 -18.56 -5.13
N SER A 147 -1.84 -19.60 -4.53
CA SER A 147 -0.39 -19.68 -4.27
C SER A 147 0.40 -19.61 -5.58
N ALA A 148 1.51 -18.87 -5.57
CA ALA A 148 2.38 -18.72 -6.74
C ALA A 148 3.35 -19.91 -6.88
N LYS A 149 3.34 -20.85 -5.94
CA LYS A 149 4.28 -21.98 -5.88
C LYS A 149 3.76 -23.28 -6.50
N GLU A 150 2.58 -23.28 -7.10
CA GLU A 150 2.06 -24.44 -7.84
C GLU A 150 2.43 -24.35 -9.33
N GLU A 151 3.73 -24.33 -9.62
CA GLU A 151 4.24 -24.78 -10.93
C GLU A 151 5.04 -26.06 -10.69
N ILE A 152 4.49 -27.16 -11.23
CA ILE A 152 4.94 -28.56 -11.14
C ILE A 152 6.24 -28.76 -11.94
#